data_AF-A0A349GZ39-F1
#
_entry.id   AF-A0A349GZ39-F1
#
_cell.length_a   1.000
_cell.length_b   1.000
_cell.length_c   1.000
_cell.angle_alpha   90.00
_cell.angle_beta   90.00
_cell.angle_gamma   90.00
#
_symmetry.space_group_name_H-M   'P 1'
#
loop_
_entity.id
_entity.type
_entity.pdbx_description
1 polymer ?
#
loop_
_entity_poly.entity_id
_entity_poly.type
_entity_poly.pdbx_seq_one_letter_code
_entity_poly.pdbx_strand_id
1 'polypeptide(L)' 'MTFTQQLLAALLLDLLIGDPERLPHPVRMIGRLAAWLESPCRRLIRSPRAAGILAVFLVVGSAGAMAWLMMRMAGLL' A
#
# COMPACT_ATOMS: atom_id res chain seq x y z
N MET A 1 -29.73 2.99 -20.23
CA MET A 1 -28.94 2.39 -19.14
C MET A 1 -28.69 3.47 -18.11
N THR A 2 -29.27 3.35 -16.91
CA THR A 2 -29.09 4.31 -15.81
C THR A 2 -27.77 4.04 -15.08
N PHE A 3 -27.18 5.07 -14.47
CA PHE A 3 -25.90 5.01 -13.73
C PHE A 3 -25.85 3.86 -12.70
N THR A 4 -26.98 3.60 -12.03
CA THR A 4 -27.13 2.50 -11.06
C THR A 4 -26.89 1.12 -11.68
N GLN A 5 -27.31 0.90 -12.93
CA GLN A 5 -27.11 -0.37 -13.63
C GLN A 5 -25.62 -0.59 -13.96
N GLN A 6 -24.91 0.48 -14.33
CA GLN A 6 -23.47 0.43 -14.57
C GLN A 6 -22.69 0.12 -13.28
N LEU A 7 -23.07 0.77 -12.17
CA LEU A 7 -22.44 0.54 -10.87
C LEU A 7 -22.67 -0.89 -10.37
N LEU A 8 -23.91 -1.40 -10.48
CA LEU A 8 -24.23 -2.78 -10.09
C LEU A 8 -23.49 -3.81 -10.97
N ALA A 9 -23.39 -3.56 -12.28
CA ALA A 9 -22.64 -4.43 -13.18
C ALA A 9 -21.14 -4.41 -12.86
N ALA A 10 -20.56 -3.24 -12.59
CA ALA A 10 -19.15 -3.11 -12.20
C ALA A 10 -18.88 -3.82 -10.87
N LEU A 11 -19.74 -3.64 -9.86
CA LEU A 11 -19.62 -4.32 -8.58
C LEU A 11 -19.71 -5.85 -8.74
N LEU A 12 -20.67 -6.34 -9.52
CA LEU A 12 -20.84 -7.78 -9.77
C LEU A 12 -19.64 -8.38 -10.49
N LEU A 13 -19.09 -7.66 -11.49
CA LEU A 13 -17.90 -8.09 -12.21
C LEU A 13 -16.67 -8.10 -11.31
N ASP A 14 -16.48 -7.07 -10.49
CA ASP A 14 -15.38 -6.98 -9.53
C ASP A 14 -15.46 -8.10 -8.49
N LEU A 15 -16.66 -8.45 -8.04
CA LEU A 15 -16.88 -9.54 -7.09
C LEU A 15 -16.68 -10.94 -7.71
N LEU A 16 -17.01 -11.11 -8.99
CA LEU A 16 -16.84 -12.39 -9.71
C LEU A 16 -15.38 -12.65 -10.11
N ILE A 17 -14.70 -11.62 -10.60
CA ILE A 17 -13.34 -11.73 -11.15
C ILE A 17 -12.31 -11.58 -10.01
N GLY A 18 -12.62 -10.75 -9.01
CA GLY A 18 -11.71 -10.38 -7.95
C GLY A 18 -10.51 -9.57 -8.45
N ASP A 19 -9.71 -9.05 -7.52
CA ASP A 19 -8.43 -8.44 -7.87
C ASP A 19 -7.44 -9.52 -8.33
N PRO A 20 -6.80 -9.36 -9.51
CA PRO A 20 -5.82 -10.32 -10.00
C PRO A 20 -4.61 -10.39 -9.05
N GLU A 21 -4.47 -11.50 -8.34
CA GLU A 21 -3.40 -11.74 -7.35
C GLU A 21 -1.97 -11.63 -7.92
N ARG A 22 -1.84 -11.70 -9.26
CA ARG A 22 -0.57 -11.81 -9.97
C ARG A 22 0.06 -10.47 -10.31
N LEU A 23 -0.71 -9.38 -10.28
CA LEU A 23 -0.15 -8.04 -10.50
C LEU A 23 0.65 -7.60 -9.26
N PRO A 24 1.80 -6.92 -9.44
CA PRO A 24 2.52 -6.32 -8.32
C PRO A 24 1.67 -5.22 -7.71
N HIS A 25 0.80 -5.61 -6.77
CA HIS A 25 -0.09 -4.67 -6.12
C HIS A 25 0.69 -3.88 -5.06
N PRO A 26 0.66 -2.53 -5.08
CA PRO A 26 1.44 -1.69 -4.17
C PRO A 26 1.24 -2.04 -2.70
N VAL A 27 0.02 -2.41 -2.30
CA VAL A 27 -0.30 -2.82 -0.93
C VAL A 27 0.54 -4.03 -0.49
N ARG A 28 0.76 -5.01 -1.37
CA ARG A 28 1.61 -6.18 -1.07
C ARG A 28 3.07 -5.78 -0.90
N MET A 29 3.55 -4.82 -1.69
CA MET A 29 4.91 -4.31 -1.57
C MET A 29 5.11 -3.56 -0.25
N ILE A 30 4.14 -2.73 0.15
CA ILE A 30 4.14 -2.04 1.45
C ILE A 30 4.13 -3.05 2.60
N GLY A 31 3.32 -4.11 2.51
CA GLY A 31 3.30 -5.18 3.51
C GLY A 31 4.63 -5.91 3.65
N ARG A 32 5.30 -6.22 2.52
CA ARG A 32 6.65 -6.81 2.53
C ARG A 32 7.68 -5.85 3.13
N LEU A 33 7.60 -4.56 2.81
CA LEU A 33 8.47 -3.53 3.37
C LEU A 33 8.28 -3.42 4.89
N ALA A 34 7.04 -3.46 5.37
CA ALA A 34 6.73 -3.43 6.80
C ALA A 34 7.30 -4.65 7.52
N ALA A 35 7.11 -5.86 6.98
CA ALA A 35 7.67 -7.08 7.55
C ALA A 35 9.20 -7.05 7.57
N TRP A 36 9.83 -6.51 6.51
CA TRP A 36 11.28 -6.35 6.45
C TRP A 36 11.79 -5.33 7.46
N LEU A 37 11.07 -4.23 7.71
CA LEU A 37 11.44 -3.19 8.67
C LEU A 37 11.16 -3.58 10.13
N GLU A 38 10.27 -4.52 10.39
CA GLU A 38 9.95 -4.97 11.74
C GLU A 38 11.18 -5.58 12.44
N SER A 39 11.91 -6.48 11.76
CA SER A 39 13.11 -7.12 12.34
C SER A 39 14.21 -6.13 12.75
N PRO A 40 14.66 -5.17 11.92
CA PRO A 40 15.67 -4.19 12.32
C PRO A 40 15.14 -3.23 13.39
N CYS A 41 13.87 -2.80 13.33
CA CYS A 41 13.29 -1.92 14.35
C CYS A 41 13.24 -2.60 15.73
N ARG A 42 12.86 -3.89 15.79
CA ARG A 42 12.86 -4.66 17.05
C ARG A 42 14.26 -4.95 17.59
N ARG A 43 15.28 -5.00 16.73
CA ARG A 43 16.68 -5.16 17.16
C ARG A 43 17.26 -3.86 17.71
N LEU A 44 16.89 -2.72 17.12
CA LEU A 44 17.41 -1.42 17.51
C LEU A 44 16.74 -0.87 18.79
N ILE A 45 15.46 -1.17 19.00
CA ILE A 45 14.67 -0.65 20.11
C ILE A 45 14.12 -1.79 20.97
N ARG A 46 14.52 -1.83 22.25
CA ARG A 46 14.03 -2.82 23.23
C ARG A 46 12.53 -2.72 23.51
N SER A 47 11.96 -1.52 23.45
CA SER A 47 10.53 -1.31 23.67
C SER A 47 9.73 -1.68 22.41
N PRO A 48 8.84 -2.69 22.46
CA PRO A 48 8.07 -3.11 21.30
C PRO A 48 7.16 -2.01 20.76
N ARG A 49 6.63 -1.14 21.63
CA ARG A 49 5.79 0.00 21.21
C ARG A 49 6.60 1.02 20.41
N ALA A 50 7.77 1.39 20.89
CA ALA A 50 8.61 2.37 20.21
C ALA A 50 9.20 1.82 18.89
N ALA A 51 9.54 0.52 18.85
CA ALA A 51 9.92 -0.16 17.61
C ALA A 51 8.78 -0.14 16.57
N GLY A 52 7.55 -0.41 17.01
CA GLY A 52 6.36 -0.37 16.14
C GLY A 52 6.07 1.02 15.60
N ILE A 53 6.14 2.05 16.46
CA ILE A 53 5.95 3.45 16.04
C ILE A 53 6.98 3.84 14.97
N LEU A 54 8.26 3.51 15.19
CA LEU A 54 9.31 3.78 14.21
C LEU A 54 9.04 3.06 12.87
N ALA A 55 8.67 1.79 12.92
CA ALA A 55 8.36 1.02 11.72
C ALA A 55 7.19 1.63 10.94
N VAL A 56 6.13 2.09 11.62
CA VAL A 56 4.99 2.77 10.99
C VAL A 56 5.45 4.05 10.28
N PHE A 57 6.23 4.90 10.94
CA PHE A 57 6.72 6.13 10.32
C PHE A 57 7.59 5.86 9.09
N LEU A 58 8.45 4.83 9.15
CA LEU A 58 9.28 4.45 8.01
C LEU A 58 8.45 3.91 6.84
N VAL A 59 7.47 3.06 7.10
CA VAL A 59 6.61 2.47 6.06
C VAL A 59 5.71 3.54 5.43
N VAL A 60 5.01 4.33 6.24
CA VAL A 60 4.10 5.38 5.73
C VAL A 60 4.90 6.49 5.04
N GLY A 61 6.03 6.90 5.62
CA GLY A 61 6.90 7.91 5.05
C GLY A 61 7.48 7.49 3.70
N SER A 62 7.97 6.26 3.57
CA SER A 62 8.52 5.75 2.30
C SER A 62 7.43 5.53 1.24
N ALA A 63 6.27 4.98 1.61
CA ALA A 63 5.15 4.81 0.68
C ALA A 63 4.63 6.16 0.19
N GLY A 64 4.44 7.13 1.09
CA GLY A 64 4.00 8.48 0.75
C GLY A 64 5.02 9.24 -0.10
N ALA A 65 6.30 9.16 0.24
CA ALA A 65 7.38 9.77 -0.55
C ALA A 65 7.45 9.19 -1.97
N MET A 66 7.29 7.87 -2.12
CA MET A 66 7.25 7.22 -3.43
C MET A 66 6.06 7.71 -4.25
N ALA A 67 4.86 7.72 -3.67
CA ALA A 67 3.66 8.21 -4.36
C ALA A 67 3.80 9.68 -4.78
N TRP A 68 4.33 10.52 -3.89
CA TRP A 68 4.60 11.93 -4.18
C TRP A 68 5.61 12.10 -5.32
N LEU A 69 6.71 11.34 -5.31
CA LEU A 69 7.72 11.37 -6.37
C LEU A 69 7.11 10.96 -7.71
N MET A 70 6.30 9.90 -7.74
CA MET A 70 5.62 9.47 -8.97
C MET A 70 4.70 10.56 -9.54
N MET A 71 3.90 11.21 -8.69
CA MET A 71 3.05 12.33 -9.11
C MET A 71 3.88 13.52 -9.61
N ARG A 72 4.99 13.84 -8.93
CA ARG A 72 5.89 14.94 -9.31
C ARG A 72 6.53 14.67 -10.68
N MET A 73 7.01 13.45 -10.92
CA MET A 73 7.61 13.04 -12.19
C MET A 73 6.59 13.05 -13.33
N ALA A 74 5.35 12.63 -13.06
CA ALA A 74 4.27 12.67 -14.04
C ALA A 74 3.87 14.11 -14.43
N GLY A 75 3.95 15.06 -13.51
CA GLY A 75 3.70 16.48 -13.80
C GLY A 75 4.89 17.23 -14.42
N LEU A 76 6.05 16.60 -14.54
CA LEU A 76 7.23 17.15 -15.20
C LEU A 76 7.35 16.70 -16.67
N LEU A 77 6.59 15.68 -17.07
CA LEU A 77 6.41 15.21 -18.45
C LEU A 77 5.30 16.00 -19.15
#